data_AF-A0A3Q2FDC7-F1
#
_entry.id   AF-A0A3Q2FDC7-F1
#
_cell.length_a   1.000
_cell.length_b   1.000
_cell.length_c   1.000
_cell.angle_alpha   90.00
_cell.angle_beta   90.00
_cell.angle_gamma   90.00
#
_symmetry.space_group_name_H-M   'P 1'
#
loop_
_entity.id
_entity.type
_entity.pdbx_description
1 polymer ?
#
loop_
_entity_poly.entity_id
_entity_poly.type
_entity_poly.pdbx_seq_one_letter_code
_entity_poly.pdbx_strand_id
1 'polypeptide(L)'
;MQSTTSIFFFCRVLTLAVCCDWLTHYSHLRNSSMVLIEVMGGPLTNQTSPVEFPYNLYKRMMNRQVKSQLLFIRDSMTQIYDLYRYNDMSLAAWDSVKTTDFLESIHRQIRELDECVKPTRKSPNKLQLRIYYNNLKNQTLLVSIKILLTYYRLLQRFL
;
A
#
# COMPACT_ATOMS: atom_id res chain seq x y z
N MET A 1 46.10 -14.62 14.15
CA MET A 1 44.67 -14.34 14.37
C MET A 1 44.42 -12.86 14.10
N GLN A 2 43.76 -12.50 13.00
CA GLN A 2 42.96 -11.27 12.93
C GLN A 2 41.96 -11.43 11.79
N SER A 3 40.71 -11.59 12.19
CA SER A 3 39.57 -11.96 11.36
C SER A 3 39.06 -10.72 10.64
N THR A 4 39.47 -10.50 9.39
CA THR A 4 38.89 -9.47 8.53
C THR A 4 37.60 -9.98 7.88
N THR A 5 36.55 -10.14 8.68
CA THR A 5 35.20 -10.52 8.25
C THR A 5 34.18 -9.51 8.76
N SER A 6 34.38 -8.22 8.49
CA SER A 6 33.42 -7.16 8.89
C SER A 6 33.12 -6.10 7.82
N ILE A 7 33.57 -6.28 6.58
CA ILE A 7 33.27 -5.33 5.48
C ILE A 7 32.12 -5.82 4.58
N PHE A 8 31.72 -7.10 4.66
CA PHE A 8 30.65 -7.65 3.81
C PHE A 8 29.21 -7.43 4.30
N PHE A 9 29.00 -6.80 5.46
CA PHE A 9 27.65 -6.61 6.02
C PHE A 9 26.99 -5.28 5.61
N PHE A 10 27.76 -4.24 5.33
CA PHE A 10 27.20 -2.94 4.91
C PHE A 10 26.72 -2.94 3.45
N CYS A 11 27.25 -3.84 2.62
CA CYS A 11 26.91 -3.90 1.19
C CYS A 11 25.52 -4.50 0.89
N ARG A 12 24.87 -5.17 1.84
CA ARG A 12 23.50 -5.72 1.65
C ARG A 12 22.37 -4.74 1.96
N VAL A 13 22.64 -3.73 2.79
CA VAL A 13 21.66 -2.69 3.14
C VAL A 13 21.74 -1.52 2.16
N LEU A 14 22.96 -1.15 1.74
CA LEU A 14 23.20 -0.08 0.78
C LEU A 14 22.71 -0.40 -0.65
N THR A 15 22.69 -1.68 -1.06
CA THR A 15 22.28 -2.06 -2.43
C THR A 15 20.78 -1.94 -2.70
N LEU A 16 19.92 -1.95 -1.68
CA LEU A 16 18.49 -1.65 -1.81
C LEU A 16 18.19 -0.14 -1.70
N ALA A 17 19.01 0.60 -0.94
CA ALA A 17 18.89 2.04 -0.79
C ALA A 17 19.43 2.83 -2.00
N VAL A 18 20.42 2.30 -2.72
CA VAL A 18 21.04 2.97 -3.89
C VAL A 18 20.29 2.70 -5.19
N CYS A 19 19.64 1.54 -5.35
CA CYS A 19 18.87 1.23 -6.55
C CYS A 19 17.37 1.53 -6.41
N CYS A 20 16.91 1.94 -5.22
CA CYS A 20 15.51 2.31 -5.05
C CYS A 20 15.32 3.53 -4.15
N ASP A 21 15.26 4.67 -4.82
CA ASP A 21 15.04 5.98 -4.24
C ASP A 21 13.56 6.26 -3.92
N TRP A 22 12.72 5.22 -3.86
CA TRP A 22 11.30 5.36 -3.57
C TRP A 22 11.07 6.04 -2.20
N LEU A 23 11.92 5.76 -1.20
CA LEU A 23 11.78 6.31 0.16
C LEU A 23 11.93 7.84 0.22
N THR A 24 12.74 8.44 -0.66
CA THR A 24 12.95 9.90 -0.65
C THR A 24 11.71 10.66 -1.14
N HIS A 25 10.97 10.08 -2.09
CA HIS A 25 9.75 10.67 -2.65
C HIS A 25 8.47 10.16 -1.96
N TYR A 26 8.58 9.06 -1.23
CA TYR A 26 7.47 8.40 -0.58
C TYR A 26 6.71 9.30 0.39
N SER A 27 7.42 10.10 1.19
CA SER A 27 6.76 10.97 2.19
C SER A 27 5.81 11.97 1.54
N HIS A 28 6.20 12.54 0.40
CA HIS A 28 5.38 13.46 -0.37
C HIS A 28 4.20 12.74 -1.02
N LEU A 29 4.45 11.64 -1.74
CA LEU A 29 3.40 10.88 -2.42
C LEU A 29 2.37 10.31 -1.45
N ARG A 30 2.83 9.83 -0.29
CA ARG A 30 1.99 9.42 0.85
C ARG A 30 1.08 10.55 1.29
N ASN A 31 1.66 11.73 1.56
CA ASN A 31 0.89 12.86 2.08
C ASN A 31 -0.15 13.32 1.06
N SER A 32 0.20 13.39 -0.23
CA SER A 32 -0.74 13.71 -1.30
C SER A 32 -1.88 12.70 -1.36
N SER A 33 -1.58 11.40 -1.37
CA SER A 33 -2.59 10.35 -1.39
C SER A 33 -3.48 10.36 -0.15
N MET A 34 -2.93 10.66 1.04
CA MET A 34 -3.68 10.78 2.30
C MET A 34 -4.67 11.95 2.29
N VAL A 35 -4.24 13.12 1.80
CA VAL A 35 -5.15 14.26 1.65
C VAL A 35 -6.26 13.92 0.67
N LEU A 36 -5.91 13.34 -0.48
CA LEU A 36 -6.87 13.01 -1.52
C LEU A 36 -7.92 11.99 -1.06
N ILE A 37 -7.53 10.93 -0.33
CA ILE A 37 -8.49 9.94 0.19
C ILE A 37 -9.45 10.54 1.22
N GLU A 38 -9.02 11.56 1.97
CA GLU A 38 -9.87 12.29 2.92
C GLU A 38 -10.85 13.23 2.21
N VAL A 39 -10.42 13.91 1.15
CA VAL A 39 -11.22 14.95 0.50
C VAL A 39 -12.03 14.47 -0.70
N MET A 40 -11.72 13.30 -1.28
CA MET A 40 -12.44 12.79 -2.45
C MET A 40 -13.85 12.29 -2.09
N GLY A 41 -14.05 11.74 -0.89
CA GLY A 41 -15.27 11.02 -0.53
C GLY A 41 -16.27 11.80 0.34
N GLY A 42 -15.96 13.05 0.67
CA GLY A 42 -16.67 13.79 1.70
C GLY A 42 -16.43 13.22 3.10
N PRO A 43 -17.26 13.56 4.10
CA PRO A 43 -17.09 13.09 5.47
C PRO A 43 -17.05 11.56 5.56
N LEU A 44 -16.11 11.05 6.36
CA LEU A 44 -16.06 9.63 6.69
C LEU A 44 -17.37 9.22 7.37
N THR A 45 -17.96 8.11 6.92
CA THR A 45 -19.15 7.56 7.58
C THR A 45 -18.83 7.07 9.00
N ASN A 46 -19.81 7.09 9.90
CA ASN A 46 -19.66 6.46 11.22
C ASN A 46 -20.05 4.98 11.20
N GLN A 47 -20.48 4.48 10.04
CA GLN A 47 -20.91 3.10 9.89
C GLN A 47 -19.72 2.15 9.91
N THR A 48 -19.85 1.10 10.73
CA THR A 48 -18.86 0.03 10.80
C THR A 48 -18.88 -0.79 9.52
N SER A 49 -17.73 -0.92 8.86
CA SER A 49 -17.62 -1.80 7.69
C SER A 49 -17.86 -3.27 8.08
N PRO A 50 -18.67 -4.02 7.32
CA PRO A 50 -18.90 -5.45 7.55
C PRO A 50 -17.67 -6.30 7.20
N VAL A 51 -16.69 -5.73 6.48
CA VAL A 51 -15.43 -6.41 6.18
C VAL A 51 -14.42 -6.07 7.27
N GLU A 52 -14.07 -7.07 8.06
CA GLU A 52 -13.04 -6.93 9.07
C GLU A 52 -11.69 -6.65 8.42
N PHE A 53 -10.95 -5.70 9.01
CA PHE A 53 -9.58 -5.44 8.58
C PHE A 53 -8.68 -6.63 8.95
N PRO A 54 -7.85 -7.16 8.03
CA PRO A 54 -7.09 -8.38 8.26
C PRO A 54 -5.84 -8.11 9.10
N TYR A 55 -6.02 -7.69 10.35
CA TYR A 55 -4.95 -7.24 11.25
C TYR A 55 -3.82 -8.25 11.39
N ASN A 56 -4.14 -9.54 11.49
CA ASN A 56 -3.16 -10.62 11.61
C ASN A 56 -2.33 -10.81 10.34
N LEU A 57 -2.87 -10.51 9.16
CA LEU A 57 -2.12 -10.51 7.90
C LEU A 57 -1.07 -9.39 7.92
N TYR A 58 -1.51 -8.17 8.22
CA TYR A 58 -0.64 -7.00 8.32
C TYR A 58 0.44 -7.20 9.40
N LYS A 59 0.05 -7.67 10.60
CA LYS A 59 0.99 -7.96 11.70
C LYS A 59 2.03 -9.02 11.36
N ARG A 60 1.67 -10.07 10.60
CA ARG A 60 2.67 -11.05 10.14
C ARG A 60 3.62 -10.44 9.12
N MET A 61 3.12 -9.65 8.19
CA MET A 61 3.95 -8.98 7.19
C MET A 61 4.90 -7.97 7.82
N MET A 62 4.46 -7.33 8.90
CA MET A 62 5.28 -6.42 9.69
C MET A 62 6.58 -7.06 10.23
N ASN A 63 6.63 -8.37 10.40
CA ASN A 63 7.79 -9.09 10.93
C ASN A 63 8.63 -9.80 9.85
N ARG A 64 8.35 -9.54 8.56
CA ARG A 64 9.10 -10.14 7.43
C ARG A 64 10.28 -9.27 7.00
N GLN A 65 11.16 -9.83 6.17
CA GLN A 65 12.25 -9.10 5.52
C GLN A 65 11.71 -7.90 4.72
N VAL A 66 12.49 -6.80 4.64
CA VAL A 66 12.14 -5.56 3.93
C VAL A 66 11.58 -5.82 2.53
N LYS A 67 12.24 -6.65 1.72
CA LYS A 67 11.76 -6.99 0.37
C LYS A 67 10.36 -7.60 0.35
N SER A 68 10.03 -8.44 1.33
CA SER A 68 8.69 -9.03 1.48
C SER A 68 7.65 -8.01 1.94
N GLN A 69 8.06 -7.02 2.73
CA GLN A 69 7.21 -5.90 3.12
C GLN A 69 6.90 -5.02 1.90
N LEU A 70 7.92 -4.64 1.12
CA LEU A 70 7.76 -3.84 -0.10
C LEU A 70 6.84 -4.52 -1.12
N LEU A 71 7.02 -5.84 -1.36
CA LEU A 71 6.11 -6.62 -2.22
C LEU A 71 4.67 -6.58 -1.72
N PHE A 72 4.47 -6.70 -0.41
CA PHE A 72 3.13 -6.67 0.19
C PHE A 72 2.47 -5.30 0.09
N ILE A 73 3.24 -4.23 0.28
CA ILE A 73 2.75 -2.85 0.12
C ILE A 73 2.36 -2.59 -1.31
N ARG A 74 3.24 -2.91 -2.26
CA ARG A 74 2.93 -2.78 -3.69
C ARG A 74 1.65 -3.52 -4.03
N ASP A 75 1.55 -4.79 -3.67
CA ASP A 75 0.36 -5.60 -3.94
C ASP A 75 -0.89 -5.01 -3.27
N SER A 76 -0.77 -4.43 -2.08
CA SER A 76 -1.89 -3.79 -1.38
C SER A 76 -2.32 -2.51 -2.09
N MET A 77 -1.38 -1.68 -2.54
CA MET A 77 -1.65 -0.50 -3.34
C MET A 77 -2.29 -0.87 -4.68
N THR A 78 -1.85 -1.95 -5.34
CA THR A 78 -2.50 -2.44 -6.56
C THR A 78 -3.96 -2.80 -6.32
N GLN A 79 -4.27 -3.51 -5.23
CA GLN A 79 -5.65 -3.85 -4.90
C GLN A 79 -6.49 -2.61 -4.57
N ILE A 80 -5.93 -1.61 -3.89
CA ILE A 80 -6.59 -0.33 -3.65
C ILE A 80 -6.87 0.37 -4.98
N TYR A 81 -5.86 0.50 -5.85
CA TYR A 81 -6.01 1.10 -7.17
C TYR A 81 -7.15 0.44 -7.96
N ASP A 82 -7.17 -0.90 -8.01
CA ASP A 82 -8.19 -1.66 -8.72
C ASP A 82 -9.60 -1.43 -8.15
N LEU A 83 -9.73 -1.24 -6.83
CA LEU A 83 -11.01 -0.93 -6.19
C LEU A 83 -11.57 0.42 -6.64
N TYR A 84 -10.74 1.46 -6.69
CA TYR A 84 -11.19 2.78 -7.16
C TYR A 84 -11.38 2.84 -8.67
N ARG A 85 -10.54 2.12 -9.43
CA ARG A 85 -10.55 2.19 -10.91
C ARG A 85 -11.68 1.40 -11.55
N TYR A 86 -12.03 0.24 -11.00
CA TYR A 86 -12.90 -0.75 -11.65
C TYR A 86 -14.17 -1.10 -10.87
N ASN A 87 -14.35 -0.59 -9.66
CA ASN A 87 -15.62 -0.78 -8.98
C ASN A 87 -16.63 0.28 -9.43
N ASP A 88 -17.89 -0.11 -9.57
CA ASP A 88 -18.96 0.84 -9.81
C ASP A 88 -19.21 1.61 -8.52
N MET A 89 -18.60 2.78 -8.45
CA MET A 89 -18.68 3.68 -7.31
C MET A 89 -19.64 4.84 -7.59
N SER A 90 -20.55 4.71 -8.56
CA SER A 90 -21.58 5.71 -8.86
C SER A 90 -22.44 6.10 -7.65
N LEU A 91 -22.60 5.19 -6.68
CA LEU A 91 -23.28 5.43 -5.41
C LEU A 91 -22.41 6.12 -4.35
N ALA A 92 -21.10 6.03 -4.50
CA ALA A 92 -20.17 6.74 -3.64
C ALA A 92 -20.04 8.14 -4.24
N ALA A 93 -20.52 9.17 -3.53
CA ALA A 93 -20.55 10.56 -3.99
C ALA A 93 -19.13 11.18 -4.05
N TRP A 94 -18.22 10.52 -4.74
CA TRP A 94 -16.81 10.86 -4.81
C TRP A 94 -16.57 11.91 -5.87
N ASP A 95 -15.71 12.87 -5.54
CA ASP A 95 -15.22 13.85 -6.50
C ASP A 95 -14.34 13.16 -7.54
N SER A 96 -14.77 13.21 -8.80
CA SER A 96 -14.12 12.48 -9.89
C SER A 96 -12.72 12.98 -10.18
N VAL A 97 -12.47 14.29 -10.05
CA VAL A 97 -11.14 14.90 -10.26
C VAL A 97 -10.19 14.44 -9.17
N LYS A 98 -10.59 14.57 -7.90
CA LYS A 98 -9.77 14.13 -6.75
C LYS A 98 -9.54 12.63 -6.76
N THR A 99 -10.51 11.85 -7.24
CA THR A 99 -10.37 10.40 -7.40
C THR A 99 -9.33 10.06 -8.46
N THR A 100 -9.31 10.77 -9.59
CA THR A 100 -8.26 10.65 -10.61
C THR A 100 -6.89 10.99 -10.04
N ASP A 101 -6.76 12.12 -9.34
CA ASP A 101 -5.49 12.52 -8.71
C ASP A 101 -5.00 11.47 -7.69
N PHE A 102 -5.93 10.88 -6.92
CA PHE A 102 -5.62 9.80 -5.99
C PHE A 102 -5.09 8.57 -6.74
N LEU A 103 -5.78 8.14 -7.79
CA LEU A 103 -5.37 7.00 -8.61
C LEU A 103 -4.00 7.23 -9.25
N GLU A 104 -3.70 8.43 -9.75
CA GLU A 104 -2.38 8.77 -10.30
C GLU A 104 -1.29 8.71 -9.23
N SER A 105 -1.56 9.24 -8.03
CA SER A 105 -0.63 9.20 -6.90
C SER A 105 -0.31 7.76 -6.45
N ILE A 106 -1.34 6.90 -6.37
CA ILE A 106 -1.18 5.47 -6.05
C ILE A 106 -0.44 4.73 -7.16
N HIS A 107 -0.79 4.99 -8.42
CA HIS A 107 -0.15 4.36 -9.57
C HIS A 107 1.35 4.67 -9.63
N ARG A 108 1.73 5.91 -9.34
CA ARG A 108 3.14 6.31 -9.24
C ARG A 108 3.87 5.55 -8.14
N GLN A 109 3.30 5.43 -6.94
CA GLN A 109 3.89 4.65 -5.84
C GLN A 109 4.07 3.18 -6.19
N ILE A 110 3.10 2.58 -6.91
CA ILE A 110 3.21 1.19 -7.40
C ILE A 110 4.41 1.05 -8.34
N ARG A 111 4.55 1.96 -9.32
CA ARG A 111 5.66 1.94 -10.28
C ARG A 111 7.01 2.07 -9.60
N GLU A 112 7.15 3.03 -8.69
CA GLU A 112 8.39 3.23 -7.92
C GLU A 112 8.73 1.98 -7.08
N LEU A 113 7.72 1.33 -6.47
CA LEU A 113 7.93 0.08 -5.75
C LEU A 113 8.30 -1.10 -6.66
N ASP A 114 7.72 -1.19 -7.86
CA ASP A 114 8.05 -2.24 -8.84
C ASP A 114 9.53 -2.19 -9.27
N GLU A 115 10.08 -0.99 -9.42
CA GLU A 115 11.52 -0.80 -9.65
C GLU A 115 12.35 -1.35 -8.48
N CYS A 116 11.85 -1.27 -7.24
CA CYS A 116 12.52 -1.82 -6.05
C CYS A 116 12.43 -3.34 -5.95
N VAL A 117 11.32 -3.92 -6.41
CA VAL A 117 10.99 -5.33 -6.18
C VAL A 117 10.95 -6.09 -7.49
N LYS A 118 12.13 -6.51 -7.98
CA LYS A 118 12.22 -7.40 -9.15
C LYS A 118 11.22 -8.58 -9.07
N PRO A 119 10.56 -8.96 -10.19
CA PRO A 119 9.45 -9.92 -10.23
C PRO A 119 9.79 -11.37 -9.83
N THR A 120 11.04 -11.64 -9.44
CA THR A 120 11.57 -13.00 -9.23
C THR A 120 11.10 -13.68 -7.95
N ARG A 121 10.35 -13.00 -7.07
CA ARG A 121 9.76 -13.62 -5.86
C ARG A 121 8.25 -13.50 -5.85
N LYS A 122 7.56 -14.63 -5.62
CA LYS A 122 6.12 -14.66 -5.34
C LYS A 122 5.84 -13.83 -4.09
N SER A 123 4.85 -12.94 -4.18
CA SER A 123 4.43 -12.13 -3.05
C SER A 123 3.84 -13.01 -1.94
N PRO A 124 4.36 -12.91 -0.71
CA PRO A 124 3.84 -13.68 0.41
C PRO A 124 2.40 -13.24 0.72
N ASN A 125 1.52 -14.22 0.94
CA ASN A 125 0.11 -14.00 1.28
C ASN A 125 -0.74 -13.25 0.23
N LYS A 126 -0.29 -13.19 -1.04
CA LYS A 126 -1.03 -12.59 -2.16
C LYS A 126 -2.49 -13.05 -2.24
N LEU A 127 -2.76 -14.34 -1.99
CA LEU A 127 -4.11 -14.89 -1.99
C LEU A 127 -4.99 -14.31 -0.87
N GLN A 128 -4.48 -14.26 0.37
CA GLN A 128 -5.23 -13.72 1.51
C GLN A 128 -5.53 -12.23 1.32
N LEU A 129 -4.56 -11.49 0.75
CA LEU A 129 -4.74 -10.09 0.40
C LEU A 129 -5.83 -9.90 -0.65
N ARG A 130 -5.80 -10.70 -1.73
CA ARG A 130 -6.82 -10.68 -2.78
C ARG A 130 -8.21 -11.02 -2.25
N ILE A 131 -8.33 -12.02 -1.37
CA ILE A 131 -9.60 -12.38 -0.73
C ILE A 131 -10.16 -11.19 0.07
N TYR A 132 -9.33 -10.52 0.86
CA TYR A 132 -9.75 -9.35 1.63
C TYR A 132 -10.30 -8.24 0.74
N TYR A 133 -9.57 -7.84 -0.31
CA TYR A 133 -10.02 -6.76 -1.18
C TYR A 133 -11.20 -7.14 -2.07
N ASN A 134 -11.33 -8.41 -2.47
CA ASN A 134 -12.54 -8.90 -3.14
C ASN A 134 -13.77 -8.80 -2.22
N ASN A 135 -13.64 -9.16 -0.94
CA ASN A 135 -14.72 -9.00 0.04
C ASN A 135 -15.08 -7.53 0.23
N LEU A 136 -14.07 -6.65 0.21
CA LEU A 136 -14.26 -5.20 0.30
C LEU A 136 -14.98 -4.63 -0.93
N LYS A 137 -14.64 -5.10 -2.14
CA LYS A 137 -15.30 -4.71 -3.40
C LYS A 137 -16.81 -4.94 -3.36
N ASN A 138 -17.21 -6.07 -2.79
CA ASN A 138 -18.62 -6.47 -2.68
C ASN A 138 -19.42 -5.62 -1.67
N GLN A 139 -18.80 -4.63 -1.03
CA GLN A 139 -19.40 -3.81 0.04
C GLN A 139 -19.32 -2.32 -0.33
N THR A 140 -20.04 -1.92 -1.39
CA THR A 140 -19.93 -0.64 -2.13
C THR A 140 -20.03 0.64 -1.28
N LEU A 141 -20.76 0.64 -0.16
CA LEU A 141 -21.07 1.87 0.60
C LEU A 141 -20.08 2.20 1.74
N LEU A 142 -19.21 1.26 2.12
CA LEU A 142 -18.37 1.34 3.34
C LEU A 142 -16.87 1.22 3.07
N VAL A 143 -16.51 1.38 1.81
CA VAL A 143 -15.17 1.14 1.27
C VAL A 143 -14.18 2.20 1.78
N SER A 144 -14.57 3.47 1.85
CA SER A 144 -13.65 4.60 2.09
C SER A 144 -12.90 4.52 3.43
N ILE A 145 -13.58 4.23 4.54
CA ILE A 145 -12.96 4.24 5.89
C ILE A 145 -11.97 3.11 6.06
N LYS A 146 -12.33 1.90 5.61
CA LYS A 146 -11.44 0.76 5.75
C LYS A 146 -10.27 0.85 4.79
N ILE A 147 -10.44 1.42 3.59
CA ILE A 147 -9.30 1.74 2.73
C ILE A 147 -8.42 2.79 3.39
N LEU A 148 -8.97 3.87 3.94
CA LEU A 148 -8.17 4.91 4.60
C LEU A 148 -7.38 4.33 5.78
N LEU A 149 -8.00 3.50 6.63
CA LEU A 149 -7.31 2.78 7.71
C LEU A 149 -6.26 1.80 7.18
N THR A 150 -6.52 1.14 6.05
CA THR A 150 -5.57 0.22 5.41
C THR A 150 -4.38 0.96 4.86
N TYR A 151 -4.62 2.01 4.09
CA TYR A 151 -3.63 2.87 3.48
C TYR A 151 -2.80 3.56 4.55
N TYR A 152 -3.42 4.22 5.53
CA TYR A 152 -2.74 4.82 6.68
C TYR A 152 -1.85 3.82 7.43
N ARG A 153 -2.33 2.60 7.71
CA ARG A 153 -1.53 1.56 8.38
C ARG A 153 -0.42 0.96 7.51
N LEU A 154 -0.60 0.92 6.18
CA LEU A 154 0.48 0.57 5.23
C LEU A 154 1.60 1.61 5.27
N LEU A 155 1.22 2.89 5.50
CA LEU A 155 2.11 4.03 5.34
C LEU A 155 2.86 4.45 6.61
N GLN A 156 2.32 4.16 7.80
CA GLN A 156 2.91 4.53 9.09
C GLN A 156 4.25 3.84 9.44
N ARG A 157 4.84 3.03 8.55
CA ARG A 157 5.93 2.10 8.92
C ARG A 157 7.23 2.24 8.14
N PHE A 158 7.44 3.37 7.46
CA PHE A 158 8.74 3.75 6.91
C PHE A 158 9.29 5.06 7.50
N LEU A 159 8.77 5.44 8.67
CA LEU A 159 9.39 6.38 9.61
C LEU A 159 9.80 5.61 10.86
#